data_AF-A0A1H5QLQ1-F1
#
_entry.id   AF-A0A1H5QLQ1-F1
#
_cell.length_a   1.000
_cell.length_b   1.000
_cell.length_c   1.000
_cell.angle_alpha   90.00
_cell.angle_beta   90.00
_cell.angle_gamma   90.00
#
_symmetry.space_group_name_H-M   'P 1'
#
loop_
_entity.id
_entity.type
_entity.pdbx_description
1 polymer ?
#
loop_
_entity_poly.entity_id
_entity_poly.type
_entity_poly.pdbx_seq_one_letter_code
_entity_poly.pdbx_strand_id
1 'polypeptide(L)'
;MKQLITRIDDELHARLKARAEAEGRSMNDLVTEALRGVVAKTETRAEWKRRLIAEGKVVHVEPPAHVPTLDELEDLSRGWGTAVSEALDWTRGEW
;
A
#
# COMPACT_ATOMS: atom_id res chain seq x y z
N MET A 1 -18.56 27.01 17.59
CA MET A 1 -17.71 26.69 16.41
C MET A 1 -16.71 27.83 16.22
N LYS A 2 -15.49 27.53 15.79
CA LYS A 2 -14.49 28.54 15.39
C LYS A 2 -14.28 28.42 13.88
N GLN A 3 -14.16 29.55 13.19
CA GLN A 3 -13.98 29.59 11.74
C GLN A 3 -12.48 29.74 11.42
N LEU A 4 -11.98 28.91 10.51
CA LEU A 4 -10.64 29.01 9.94
C LEU A 4 -10.74 29.67 8.56
N ILE A 5 -9.93 30.70 8.32
CA ILE A 5 -9.79 31.32 7.01
C ILE A 5 -8.34 31.15 6.59
N THR A 6 -8.12 30.48 5.45
CA THR A 6 -6.78 30.21 4.90
C THR A 6 -6.79 30.51 3.42
N ARG A 7 -5.71 31.13 2.94
CA ARG A 7 -5.54 31.39 1.51
C ARG A 7 -4.99 30.11 0.85
N ILE A 8 -5.62 29.70 -0.23
CA ILE A 8 -5.18 28.64 -1.12
C ILE A 8 -5.16 29.18 -2.55
N ASP A 9 -4.32 28.60 -3.40
CA ASP A 9 -4.32 28.91 -4.83
C ASP A 9 -5.57 28.35 -5.53
N ASP A 10 -5.87 28.92 -6.70
CA ASP A 10 -7.08 28.57 -7.47
C ASP A 10 -7.08 27.12 -7.95
N GLU A 11 -5.89 26.55 -8.23
CA GLU A 11 -5.76 25.16 -8.65
C GLU A 11 -6.15 24.21 -7.52
N LEU A 12 -5.61 24.43 -6.32
CA LEU A 12 -5.95 23.65 -5.13
C LEU A 12 -7.44 23.76 -4.81
N HIS A 13 -8.02 24.95 -4.91
CA HIS A 13 -9.45 25.14 -4.71
C HIS A 13 -10.29 24.34 -5.72
N ALA A 14 -9.94 24.39 -7.01
CA ALA A 14 -10.64 23.65 -8.06
C ALA A 14 -10.57 22.14 -7.84
N ARG A 15 -9.40 21.62 -7.46
CA ARG A 15 -9.20 20.18 -7.18
C ARG A 15 -9.98 19.71 -5.97
N LEU A 16 -10.02 20.50 -4.90
CA LEU A 16 -10.84 20.19 -3.73
C LEU A 16 -12.33 20.16 -4.07
N LYS A 17 -12.78 21.06 -4.94
CA LYS A 17 -14.18 21.13 -5.38
C LYS A 17 -14.58 19.91 -6.17
N ALA A 18 -13.79 19.58 -7.20
CA ALA A 18 -14.02 18.39 -8.01
C ALA A 18 -14.02 17.11 -7.15
N ARG A 19 -13.12 17.03 -6.16
CA ARG A 19 -13.06 15.90 -5.23
C ARG A 19 -14.31 15.81 -4.34
N ALA A 20 -14.78 16.93 -3.79
CA ALA A 20 -15.97 16.97 -2.96
C ALA A 20 -17.22 16.55 -3.74
N GLU A 21 -17.36 17.05 -4.98
CA GLU A 21 -18.46 16.68 -5.88
C GLU A 21 -18.43 15.20 -6.24
N ALA A 22 -17.25 14.64 -6.56
CA ALA A 22 -17.09 13.22 -6.87
C ALA A 22 -17.44 12.31 -5.69
N GLU A 23 -17.23 12.77 -4.45
CA GLU A 23 -17.59 12.03 -3.23
C GLU A 23 -19.03 12.31 -2.76
N GLY A 24 -19.76 13.24 -3.39
CA GLY A 24 -21.10 13.66 -2.95
C GLY A 24 -21.10 14.36 -1.59
N ARG A 25 -20.01 15.06 -1.25
CA ARG A 25 -19.77 15.67 0.06
C ARG A 25 -19.65 17.18 -0.04
N SER A 26 -19.90 17.90 1.05
CA SER A 26 -19.61 19.32 1.10
C SER A 26 -18.10 19.57 1.13
N MET A 27 -17.67 20.68 0.53
CA MET A 27 -16.27 21.12 0.58
C MET A 27 -15.75 21.23 2.02
N ASN A 28 -16.57 21.81 2.92
CA ASN A 28 -16.19 21.99 4.32
C ASN A 28 -16.00 20.65 5.04
N ASP A 29 -16.84 19.65 4.76
CA ASP A 29 -16.70 18.33 5.36
C ASP A 29 -15.44 17.63 4.87
N LEU A 30 -15.14 17.73 3.57
CA LEU A 30 -13.91 17.19 2.97
C LEU A 30 -12.67 17.84 3.60
N VAL A 31 -12.62 19.18 3.65
CA VAL A 31 -11.47 19.92 4.21
C VAL A 31 -11.32 19.66 5.71
N THR A 32 -12.42 19.62 6.46
CA THR A 32 -12.39 19.36 7.90
C THR A 32 -11.90 17.95 8.19
N GLU A 33 -12.33 16.93 7.43
CA GLU A 33 -11.84 15.57 7.58
C GLU A 33 -10.35 15.47 7.21
N ALA A 34 -9.93 16.10 6.11
CA ALA A 34 -8.53 16.11 5.70
C ALA A 34 -7.64 16.74 6.78
N LEU A 35 -8.04 17.88 7.33
CA LEU A 35 -7.34 18.55 8.43
C LEU A 35 -7.34 17.69 9.71
N ARG A 36 -8.44 17.00 10.02
CA ARG A 36 -8.45 16.00 11.11
C ARG A 36 -7.46 14.89 10.84
N GLY A 37 -7.36 14.39 9.62
CA GLY A 37 -6.37 13.38 9.23
C GLY A 37 -4.94 13.87 9.39
N VAL A 38 -4.65 15.13 9.05
CA VAL A 38 -3.33 15.74 9.24
C VAL A 38 -2.99 15.88 10.73
N VAL A 39 -3.94 16.30 11.57
CA VAL A 39 -3.74 16.42 13.02
C VAL A 39 -3.74 15.04 13.71
N ALA A 40 -4.51 14.09 13.20
CA ALA A 40 -4.61 12.71 13.68
C ALA A 40 -3.46 11.82 13.18
N LYS A 41 -2.57 12.31 12.32
CA LYS A 41 -1.25 11.70 12.06
C LYS A 41 -0.33 11.86 13.29
N THR A 42 -0.81 11.39 14.43
CA THR A 42 0.01 11.02 15.59
C THR A 42 0.69 9.66 15.37
N GLU A 43 0.20 8.89 14.39
CA GLU A 43 0.70 7.55 14.06
C GLU A 43 1.69 7.59 12.88
N THR A 44 2.87 7.04 13.11
CA THR A 44 3.84 6.66 12.08
C THR A 44 3.27 5.58 11.15
N ARG A 45 3.87 5.39 9.96
CA ARG A 45 3.48 4.34 9.00
C ARG A 45 3.45 2.94 9.64
N ALA A 46 4.36 2.69 10.58
CA ALA A 46 4.43 1.44 11.32
C ALA A 46 3.26 1.26 12.30
N GLU A 47 2.80 2.33 12.94
CA GLU A 47 1.65 2.33 13.85
C GLU A 47 0.34 2.14 13.09
N TRP A 48 0.16 2.87 11.98
CA TRP A 48 -0.97 2.68 11.07
C TRP A 48 -1.08 1.23 10.56
N LYS A 49 0.05 0.64 10.14
CA LYS A 49 0.08 -0.76 9.65
C LYS A 49 -0.31 -1.73 10.76
N ARG A 50 0.27 -1.58 11.96
CA ARG A 50 -0.08 -2.42 13.12
C ARG A 50 -1.57 -2.36 13.45
N ARG A 51 -2.15 -1.16 13.47
CA ARG A 51 -3.58 -0.97 13.72
C ARG A 51 -4.45 -1.67 12.66
N LEU A 52 -4.15 -1.49 11.37
CA LEU A 52 -4.96 -2.11 10.31
C LEU A 52 -4.87 -3.64 10.29
N ILE A 53 -3.73 -4.22 10.70
CA ILE A 53 -3.60 -5.67 10.89
C ILE A 53 -4.48 -6.11 12.06
N ALA A 54 -4.43 -5.41 13.20
CA ALA A 54 -5.25 -5.73 14.38
C ALA A 54 -6.77 -5.58 14.10
N GLU A 55 -7.16 -4.62 13.28
CA GLU A 55 -8.56 -4.40 12.84
C GLU A 55 -9.00 -5.36 11.72
N GLY A 56 -8.13 -6.25 11.23
CA GLY A 56 -8.44 -7.19 10.16
C GLY A 56 -8.70 -6.55 8.79
N LYS A 57 -8.32 -5.27 8.62
CA LYS A 57 -8.51 -4.51 7.37
C LYS A 57 -7.39 -4.72 6.36
N VAL A 58 -6.26 -5.28 6.82
CA VAL A 58 -5.11 -5.63 5.99
C VAL A 58 -4.72 -7.07 6.31
N VAL A 59 -4.62 -7.89 5.26
CA VAL A 59 -4.05 -9.24 5.38
C VAL A 59 -2.55 -9.10 5.64
N HIS A 60 -2.12 -9.56 6.82
CA HIS A 60 -0.71 -9.73 7.13
C HIS A 60 -0.37 -11.21 7.01
N VAL A 61 0.53 -11.53 6.09
CA VAL A 61 1.20 -12.82 6.05
C VAL A 61 2.46 -12.68 6.89
N GLU A 62 2.55 -13.47 7.96
CA GLU A 62 3.78 -13.56 8.75
C GLU A 62 4.90 -13.98 7.80
N PRO A 63 6.01 -13.21 7.69
CA PRO A 63 7.12 -13.63 6.86
C PRO A 63 7.63 -14.99 7.36
N PRO A 64 8.08 -15.87 6.45
CA PRO A 64 8.64 -17.15 6.86
C PRO A 64 9.81 -16.90 7.82
N ALA A 65 9.97 -17.79 8.80
CA ALA A 65 11.01 -17.68 9.84
C ALA A 65 12.43 -17.60 9.24
N HIS A 66 12.59 -18.10 8.02
CA HIS A 66 13.81 -18.01 7.26
C HIS A 66 13.48 -17.72 5.79
N VAL A 67 14.14 -16.71 5.24
CA VAL A 67 14.19 -16.45 3.80
C VAL A 67 15.60 -16.83 3.37
N PRO A 68 15.76 -17.79 2.44
CA PRO A 68 17.09 -18.19 1.99
C PRO A 68 17.82 -17.02 1.35
N THR A 69 19.11 -16.91 1.66
CA THR A 69 20.06 -16.03 0.99
C THR A 69 20.35 -16.53 -0.43
N LEU A 70 20.98 -15.69 -1.25
CA LEU A 70 21.36 -16.09 -2.60
C LEU A 70 22.28 -17.30 -2.60
N ASP A 71 23.29 -17.32 -1.73
CA ASP A 71 24.23 -18.43 -1.60
C ASP A 71 23.53 -19.74 -1.19
N GLU A 72 22.58 -19.67 -0.24
CA GLU A 72 21.77 -20.82 0.17
C GLU A 72 20.88 -21.34 -0.97
N LEU A 73 20.35 -20.44 -1.81
CA LEU A 73 19.60 -20.83 -3.01
C LEU A 73 20.50 -21.49 -4.05
N GLU A 74 21.70 -20.96 -4.28
CA GLU A 74 22.66 -21.56 -5.22
C GLU A 74 23.10 -22.95 -4.77
N ASP A 75 23.32 -23.13 -3.47
CA ASP A 75 23.65 -24.43 -2.89
C ASP A 75 22.48 -25.41 -2.97
N LEU A 76 21.27 -24.96 -2.61
CA LEU A 76 20.06 -25.80 -2.65
C LEU A 76 19.72 -26.22 -4.09
N SER A 77 19.89 -25.32 -5.05
CA SER A 77 19.56 -25.54 -6.46
C SER A 77 20.66 -26.22 -7.27
N ARG A 78 21.78 -26.57 -6.62
CA ARG A 78 22.92 -27.21 -7.28
C ARG A 78 22.50 -28.54 -7.91
N GLY A 79 22.74 -28.64 -9.22
CA GLY A 79 22.41 -29.85 -9.99
C GLY A 79 20.95 -29.93 -10.45
N TRP A 80 20.09 -28.96 -10.12
CA TRP A 80 18.71 -28.93 -10.60
C TRP A 80 18.59 -28.50 -12.07
N GLY A 81 19.68 -28.02 -12.68
CA GLY A 81 19.68 -27.43 -14.03
C GLY A 81 19.02 -28.30 -15.09
N THR A 82 19.28 -29.61 -15.11
CA THR A 82 18.67 -30.53 -16.09
C THR A 82 17.18 -30.70 -15.83
N ALA A 83 16.77 -31.03 -14.60
CA ALA A 83 15.37 -31.24 -14.25
C ALA A 83 14.52 -29.97 -14.43
N VAL A 84 15.08 -28.81 -14.10
CA VAL A 84 14.42 -27.51 -14.32
C VAL A 84 14.30 -27.19 -15.80
N SER A 85 15.34 -27.44 -16.60
CA SER A 85 15.29 -27.24 -18.05
C SER A 85 14.23 -28.13 -18.69
N GLU A 86 14.21 -29.42 -18.36
CA GLU A 86 13.22 -30.38 -18.86
C GLU A 86 11.78 -29.99 -18.48
N ALA A 87 11.56 -29.57 -17.22
CA ALA A 87 10.24 -29.11 -16.78
C ALA A 87 9.81 -27.83 -17.51
N LEU A 88 10.74 -26.90 -17.74
CA LEU A 88 10.47 -25.67 -18.48
C LEU A 88 10.17 -25.96 -19.95
N ASP A 89 10.92 -26.86 -20.58
CA ASP A 89 10.69 -27.27 -21.97
C ASP A 89 9.33 -27.97 -22.12
N TRP A 90 8.95 -28.82 -21.16
CA TRP A 90 7.61 -29.41 -21.11
C TRP A 90 6.49 -28.37 -21.03
N THR A 91 6.69 -27.28 -20.28
CA THR A 91 5.71 -26.17 -20.20
C THR A 91 5.74 -25.20 -21.40
N ARG A 92 6.83 -25.16 -22.18
CA ARG A 92 6.95 -24.31 -23.38
C ARG A 92 6.25 -24.89 -24.61
N GLY A 93 5.87 -26.17 -24.57
CA GLY A 93 4.98 -26.77 -25.57
C GLY A 93 5.64 -27.02 -26.92
N GLU A 94 6.89 -27.48 -26.95
CA GLU A 94 7.42 -28.15 -28.14
C GLU A 94 7.08 -29.65 -28.05
N TRP A 95 5.99 -30.03 -28.72
CA TRP A 95 5.65 -31.42 -29.02
C TRP A 95 6.29 -31.85 -30.34
#